data_AF-A0A9R0WND4-F1
#
_entry.id   AF-A0A9R0WND4-F1
#
_cell.length_a   1.000
_cell.length_b   1.000
_cell.length_c   1.000
_cell.angle_alpha   90.00
_cell.angle_beta   90.00
_cell.angle_gamma   90.00
#
_symmetry.space_group_name_H-M   'P 1'
#
loop_
_entity.id
_entity.type
_entity.pdbx_description
1 polymer ?
#
loop_
_entity_poly.entity_id
_entity_poly.type
_entity_poly.pdbx_seq_one_letter_code
_entity_poly.pdbx_strand_id
1 'polypeptide(L)'
;MPLSGMAIAFKASTSACTAQQLWGHPTRDQCQYGFTHLNERKSRKGSAALHARAVSGKLDLDFGDPSWKQKYQEDWDRRFSLPHITDVFDLEPRLTTFSLKKNRSPLGASDASSPDKWNGYVNKDDRALLKVINYASNTSAGAECIDPDCSWVEHWVHRAGPRKEIYYEPEEVKAAIVTCGGLCPGLNDVIRQIVFTLEIYGVKNIVGIQFGYRGFFEKGLKEMPLSRDVVENINLAGGSFLGVSRGGAKTSEIVDSIQARRIDMLFVIGGNGSHAGANAIHEEVITSLLEFLSLFLS
;
A
#
# COMPACT_ATOMS: atom_id res chain seq x y z
N MET A 1 -19.27 27.27 -44.81
CA MET A 1 -18.09 26.38 -44.96
C MET A 1 -17.93 25.57 -43.68
N PRO A 2 -18.41 24.32 -43.62
CA PRO A 2 -18.14 23.45 -42.49
C PRO A 2 -16.93 22.56 -42.82
N LEU A 3 -15.90 22.60 -41.97
CA LEU A 3 -14.76 21.69 -42.03
C LEU A 3 -15.03 20.48 -41.15
N SER A 4 -14.89 19.33 -41.80
CA SER A 4 -14.91 17.96 -41.31
C SER A 4 -13.77 17.68 -40.32
N GLY A 5 -14.03 16.78 -39.36
CA GLY A 5 -13.02 16.20 -38.49
C GLY A 5 -13.45 14.83 -37.99
N MET A 6 -13.12 13.80 -38.78
CA MET A 6 -13.26 12.36 -38.47
C MET A 6 -12.56 11.98 -37.16
N ALA A 7 -13.20 11.13 -36.36
CA ALA A 7 -12.51 10.26 -35.41
C ALA A 7 -12.80 8.80 -35.79
N ILE A 8 -11.73 8.07 -36.14
CA ILE A 8 -11.72 6.66 -36.51
C ILE A 8 -11.41 5.85 -35.25
N ALA A 9 -12.33 4.96 -34.85
CA ALA A 9 -12.11 3.99 -33.78
C ALA A 9 -11.84 2.61 -34.38
N PHE A 10 -10.62 2.08 -34.23
CA PHE A 10 -10.29 0.70 -34.57
C PHE A 10 -10.58 -0.21 -33.37
N LYS A 11 -11.56 -1.10 -33.53
CA LYS A 11 -11.84 -2.21 -32.60
C LYS A 11 -11.21 -3.47 -33.18
N ALA A 12 -10.08 -3.90 -32.62
CA ALA A 12 -9.51 -5.21 -32.91
C ALA A 12 -10.21 -6.26 -32.03
N SER A 13 -11.02 -7.09 -32.67
CA SER A 13 -11.62 -8.30 -32.12
C SER A 13 -10.71 -9.48 -32.43
N THR A 14 -10.18 -10.15 -31.43
CA THR A 14 -9.65 -11.51 -31.59
C THR A 14 -10.17 -12.41 -30.47
N SER A 15 -10.80 -13.47 -30.96
CA SER A 15 -11.35 -14.64 -30.29
C SER A 15 -10.32 -15.42 -29.48
N ALA A 16 -10.74 -16.00 -28.37
CA ALA A 16 -10.03 -17.13 -27.75
C ALA A 16 -11.00 -18.27 -27.49
N CYS A 17 -10.63 -19.44 -28.03
CA CYS A 17 -11.32 -20.71 -27.99
C CYS A 17 -11.66 -21.21 -26.58
N THR A 18 -12.86 -21.75 -26.47
CA THR A 18 -13.28 -22.73 -25.47
C THR A 18 -12.51 -24.05 -25.66
N ALA A 19 -11.92 -24.58 -24.59
CA ALA A 19 -11.62 -26.00 -24.48
C ALA A 19 -11.93 -26.48 -23.05
N GLN A 20 -12.94 -27.35 -22.97
CA GLN A 20 -13.36 -28.10 -21.80
C GLN A 20 -12.48 -29.35 -21.62
N GLN A 21 -12.21 -29.74 -20.37
CA GLN A 21 -12.12 -31.13 -19.88
C GLN A 21 -11.73 -31.07 -18.37
N LEU A 22 -12.59 -31.28 -17.36
CA LEU A 22 -13.36 -32.46 -16.90
C LEU A 22 -12.50 -33.66 -16.43
N TRP A 23 -12.39 -33.77 -15.10
CA TRP A 23 -12.56 -34.96 -14.21
C TRP A 23 -11.45 -35.20 -13.18
N GLY A 24 -11.85 -35.41 -11.91
CA GLY A 24 -11.11 -36.23 -10.94
C GLY A 24 -10.86 -35.63 -9.54
N HIS A 25 -11.87 -35.67 -8.66
CA HIS A 25 -11.72 -35.68 -7.18
C HIS A 25 -11.38 -37.13 -6.70
N PRO A 26 -11.20 -37.43 -5.39
CA PRO A 26 -10.71 -36.65 -4.22
C PRO A 26 -9.68 -37.42 -3.35
N THR A 27 -9.11 -36.77 -2.32
CA THR A 27 -8.78 -37.28 -0.95
C THR A 27 -8.05 -36.13 -0.23
N ARG A 28 -8.65 -35.42 0.72
CA ARG A 28 -8.85 -35.73 2.15
C ARG A 28 -7.54 -36.14 2.83
N ASP A 29 -6.86 -35.16 3.44
CA ASP A 29 -6.06 -35.38 4.64
C ASP A 29 -5.97 -34.11 5.50
N GLN A 30 -6.17 -34.34 6.80
CA GLN A 30 -6.10 -33.40 7.90
C GLN A 30 -4.64 -33.03 8.18
N CYS A 31 -4.36 -31.77 8.48
CA CYS A 31 -3.22 -31.39 9.31
C CYS A 31 -3.62 -30.24 10.22
N GLN A 32 -3.98 -30.60 11.45
CA GLN A 32 -3.95 -29.73 12.62
C GLN A 32 -2.49 -29.45 12.95
N TYR A 33 -2.01 -28.20 13.00
CA TYR A 33 -0.86 -27.82 13.83
C TYR A 33 -0.94 -26.35 14.24
N GLY A 34 -0.74 -26.13 15.54
CA GLY A 34 -1.14 -24.96 16.28
C GLY A 34 -0.13 -23.82 16.36
N PHE A 35 -0.66 -22.65 16.68
CA PHE A 35 0.06 -21.46 17.09
C PHE A 35 0.59 -21.65 18.51
N THR A 36 1.91 -21.66 18.68
CA THR A 36 2.54 -21.54 20.01
C THR A 36 3.70 -20.55 19.92
N HIS A 37 3.41 -19.28 20.22
CA HIS A 37 4.23 -18.35 21.02
C HIS A 37 3.78 -16.91 20.74
N LEU A 38 2.81 -16.43 21.52
CA LEU A 38 2.68 -15.00 21.80
C LEU A 38 2.80 -14.86 23.31
N ASN A 39 3.86 -14.17 23.74
CA ASN A 39 4.12 -13.87 25.14
C ASN A 39 2.96 -13.04 25.71
N GLU A 40 2.34 -13.55 26.77
CA GLU A 40 1.34 -12.82 27.54
C GLU A 40 1.97 -11.59 28.21
N ARG A 41 1.59 -10.39 27.75
CA ARG A 41 1.66 -9.18 28.57
C ARG A 41 0.31 -8.49 28.54
N LYS A 42 -0.33 -8.46 29.71
CA LYS A 42 -1.60 -7.75 29.99
C LYS A 42 -1.44 -6.26 29.69
N SER A 43 -1.99 -5.77 28.58
CA SER A 43 -2.20 -4.34 28.35
C SER A 43 -3.66 -3.98 28.59
N ARG A 44 -3.88 -2.93 29.39
CA ARG A 44 -5.19 -2.47 29.86
C ARG A 44 -5.84 -1.56 28.81
N LYS A 45 -7.04 -1.98 28.37
CA LYS A 45 -8.20 -1.23 27.84
C LYS A 45 -7.99 0.17 27.23
N GLY A 46 -8.35 0.22 25.94
CA GLY A 46 -8.96 1.37 25.25
C GLY A 46 -9.40 0.94 23.86
N SER A 47 -10.61 0.37 23.72
CA SER A 47 -11.15 -0.05 22.41
C SER A 47 -11.57 1.18 21.59
N ALA A 48 -10.62 1.82 20.92
CA ALA A 48 -10.94 2.68 19.79
C ALA A 48 -11.23 1.77 18.59
N ALA A 49 -12.49 1.69 18.19
CA ALA A 49 -12.86 1.02 16.94
C ALA A 49 -12.17 1.77 15.79
N LEU A 50 -11.16 1.15 15.19
CA LEU A 50 -10.50 1.66 14.00
C LEU A 50 -11.45 1.56 12.81
N HIS A 51 -12.27 2.59 12.65
CA HIS A 51 -13.08 2.79 11.46
C HIS A 51 -12.26 3.54 10.42
N ALA A 52 -11.41 2.84 9.67
CA ALA A 52 -10.81 3.39 8.45
C ALA A 52 -11.81 3.31 7.28
N ARG A 53 -13.01 3.88 7.44
CA ARG A 53 -13.96 3.91 6.32
C ARG A 53 -13.53 5.00 5.35
N ALA A 54 -13.10 4.62 4.14
CA ALA A 54 -13.00 5.57 3.04
C ALA A 54 -14.40 6.15 2.75
N VAL A 55 -14.69 7.33 3.32
CA VAL A 55 -15.95 8.03 3.08
C VAL A 55 -15.89 8.59 1.65
N SER A 56 -16.34 7.79 0.70
CA SER A 56 -16.51 8.18 -0.72
C SER A 56 -17.80 8.99 -0.94
N GLY A 57 -18.20 9.81 0.04
CA GLY A 57 -19.29 10.77 -0.08
C GLY A 57 -18.70 12.16 -0.19
N LYS A 58 -19.18 12.96 -1.15
CA LYS A 58 -18.97 14.42 -1.09
C LYS A 58 -19.53 14.88 0.25
N LEU A 59 -18.71 15.57 1.05
CA LEU A 59 -19.18 16.17 2.29
C LEU A 59 -20.20 17.25 1.90
N ASP A 60 -21.47 17.10 2.33
CA ASP A 60 -22.48 18.15 2.17
C ASP A 60 -22.14 19.28 3.14
N LEU A 61 -21.42 20.29 2.63
CA LEU A 61 -21.02 21.47 3.39
C LEU A 61 -22.12 22.52 3.35
N ASP A 62 -22.55 22.95 4.52
CA ASP A 62 -23.32 24.19 4.67
C ASP A 62 -22.35 25.37 4.82
N PHE A 63 -22.18 26.16 3.77
CA PHE A 63 -21.29 27.34 3.79
C PHE A 63 -21.84 28.48 4.67
N GLY A 64 -23.10 28.41 5.10
CA GLY A 64 -23.67 29.34 6.09
C GLY A 64 -23.18 29.07 7.52
N ASP A 65 -22.60 27.90 7.79
CA ASP A 65 -22.05 27.53 9.08
C ASP A 65 -20.64 28.12 9.28
N PRO A 66 -20.40 28.98 10.28
CA PRO A 66 -19.06 29.55 10.55
C PRO A 66 -17.94 28.51 10.75
N SER A 67 -18.30 27.28 11.12
CA SER A 67 -17.37 26.16 11.35
C SER A 67 -17.12 25.28 10.11
N TRP A 68 -17.69 25.61 8.94
CA TRP A 68 -17.60 24.76 7.73
C TRP A 68 -16.14 24.46 7.33
N LYS A 69 -15.22 25.42 7.50
CA LYS A 69 -13.79 25.23 7.21
C LYS A 69 -13.15 24.18 8.11
N GLN A 70 -13.48 24.21 9.39
CA GLN A 70 -12.98 23.22 10.35
C GLN A 70 -13.53 21.84 10.00
N LYS A 71 -14.84 21.71 9.75
CA LYS A 71 -15.46 20.44 9.35
C LYS A 71 -14.87 19.88 8.06
N TYR A 72 -14.59 20.77 7.10
CA TYR A 72 -13.93 20.41 5.86
C TYR A 72 -12.49 19.93 6.08
N GLN A 73 -11.73 20.60 6.95
CA GLN A 73 -10.39 20.18 7.32
C GLN A 73 -10.40 18.83 8.06
N GLU A 74 -11.32 18.63 9.00
CA GLU A 74 -11.49 17.38 9.72
C GLU A 74 -11.87 16.22 8.79
N ASP A 75 -12.74 16.46 7.81
CA ASP A 75 -13.06 15.48 6.77
C ASP A 75 -11.87 15.19 5.85
N TRP A 76 -11.13 16.23 5.46
CA TRP A 76 -9.89 16.08 4.67
C TRP A 76 -8.88 15.22 5.43
N ASP A 77 -8.58 15.59 6.67
CA ASP A 77 -7.64 14.89 7.53
C ASP A 77 -8.12 13.45 7.77
N ARG A 78 -9.43 13.21 7.93
CA ARG A 78 -9.99 11.86 8.02
C ARG A 78 -9.79 11.04 6.74
N ARG A 79 -9.99 11.64 5.56
CA ARG A 79 -9.82 10.95 4.26
C ARG A 79 -8.36 10.62 3.94
N PHE A 80 -7.43 11.42 4.43
CA PHE A 80 -5.98 11.24 4.22
C PHE A 80 -5.23 10.76 5.46
N SER A 81 -5.95 10.42 6.54
CA SER A 81 -5.40 9.76 7.72
C SER A 81 -5.07 8.33 7.36
N LEU A 82 -3.78 8.00 7.38
CA LEU A 82 -3.32 6.63 7.22
C LEU A 82 -3.22 6.02 8.62
N PRO A 83 -3.98 4.96 8.95
CA PRO A 83 -3.86 4.30 10.23
C PRO A 83 -2.42 3.83 10.40
N HIS A 84 -1.83 4.18 11.52
CA HIS A 84 -0.50 3.76 11.87
C HIS A 84 -0.57 2.37 12.53
N ILE A 85 0.46 1.54 12.34
CA ILE A 85 0.46 0.18 12.92
C ILE A 85 0.31 0.20 14.45
N THR A 86 0.79 1.26 15.09
CA THR A 86 0.66 1.48 16.54
C THR A 86 -0.76 1.88 16.98
N ASP A 87 -1.64 2.22 16.05
CA ASP A 87 -3.04 2.51 16.37
C ASP A 87 -3.80 1.20 16.65
N VAL A 88 -3.33 0.08 16.09
CA VAL A 88 -3.89 -1.27 16.26
C VAL A 88 -3.10 -2.06 17.31
N PHE A 89 -1.77 -2.00 17.25
CA PHE A 89 -0.87 -2.87 18.00
C PHE A 89 0.02 -2.06 18.95
N ASP A 90 0.18 -2.56 20.17
CA ASP A 90 1.12 -2.00 21.15
C ASP A 90 2.55 -2.48 20.81
N LEU A 91 3.23 -1.76 19.91
CA LEU A 91 4.55 -2.13 19.38
C LEU A 91 5.62 -1.12 19.81
N GLU A 92 6.72 -1.63 20.34
CA GLU A 92 7.91 -0.83 20.63
C GLU A 92 8.65 -0.45 19.34
N PRO A 93 8.99 0.82 19.13
CA PRO A 93 9.77 1.25 17.98
C PRO A 93 11.21 0.76 18.08
N ARG A 94 11.84 0.51 16.93
CA ARG A 94 13.28 0.20 16.82
C ARG A 94 13.96 1.07 15.78
N LEU A 95 15.27 1.27 15.93
CA LEU A 95 16.04 2.08 14.97
C LEU A 95 16.10 1.39 13.60
N THR A 96 15.91 2.18 12.55
CA THR A 96 16.06 1.69 11.17
C THR A 96 17.52 1.40 10.82
N THR A 97 17.72 0.43 9.93
CA THR A 97 18.99 0.10 9.30
C THR A 97 19.35 1.02 8.13
N PHE A 98 18.42 1.87 7.67
CA PHE A 98 18.59 2.72 6.49
C PHE A 98 18.52 4.21 6.80
N SER A 99 19.40 5.03 6.20
CA SER A 99 19.35 6.50 6.29
C SER A 99 19.67 7.14 4.95
N LEU A 100 19.08 8.32 4.67
CA LEU A 100 19.42 9.11 3.48
C LEU A 100 20.79 9.78 3.60
N LYS A 101 21.33 9.90 4.82
CA LYS A 101 22.73 10.28 5.00
C LYS A 101 23.59 9.10 4.58
N LYS A 102 24.32 9.25 3.48
CA LYS A 102 25.42 8.34 3.17
C LYS A 102 26.42 8.39 4.34
N ASN A 103 26.94 7.22 4.74
CA ASN A 103 28.14 7.14 5.57
C ASN A 103 29.24 8.00 4.95
N ARG A 104 29.41 9.25 5.41
CA ARG A 104 30.73 9.89 5.32
C ARG A 104 31.62 9.06 6.24
N SER A 105 32.66 8.45 5.70
CA SER A 105 33.64 7.64 6.43
C SER A 105 34.05 8.32 7.74
N PRO A 106 34.36 7.56 8.82
CA PRO A 106 34.95 8.13 10.03
C PRO A 106 36.42 8.45 9.72
N LEU A 107 36.68 9.61 9.15
CA LEU A 107 38.02 10.14 8.97
C LEU A 107 38.15 11.38 9.85
N GLY A 108 38.88 11.20 10.94
CA GLY A 108 39.46 12.29 11.72
C GLY A 108 38.50 12.91 12.73
N ALA A 109 38.86 12.77 14.00
CA ALA A 109 38.44 13.71 15.02
C ALA A 109 38.92 15.11 14.63
N SER A 110 38.04 15.92 14.04
CA SER A 110 38.18 17.37 13.98
C SER A 110 36.86 18.00 13.51
N ASP A 111 36.33 18.87 14.37
CA ASP A 111 35.29 19.87 14.12
C ASP A 111 33.86 19.39 13.90
N ALA A 112 33.19 19.18 15.03
CA ALA A 112 31.74 19.13 15.20
C ALA A 112 31.05 20.48 14.94
N SER A 113 31.27 21.07 13.76
CA SER A 113 30.62 22.30 13.33
C SER A 113 30.45 22.36 11.81
N SER A 114 29.55 21.51 11.29
CA SER A 114 28.90 21.69 9.99
C SER A 114 27.39 21.47 10.21
N PRO A 115 26.53 22.50 10.03
CA PRO A 115 25.21 22.59 10.66
C PRO A 115 24.10 21.99 9.80
N ASP A 116 24.28 20.76 9.31
CA ASP A 116 23.16 20.07 8.67
C ASP A 116 22.19 19.59 9.78
N LYS A 117 21.22 20.45 10.11
CA LYS A 117 20.12 20.18 11.06
C LYS A 117 19.31 18.95 10.69
N TRP A 118 19.33 18.55 9.41
CA TRP A 118 18.60 17.37 8.95
C TRP A 118 19.34 16.09 9.34
N ASN A 119 18.63 15.10 9.87
CA ASN A 119 19.17 13.84 10.38
C ASN A 119 19.09 12.67 9.38
N GLY A 120 18.73 12.92 8.11
CA GLY A 120 18.61 11.88 7.08
C GLY A 120 17.27 11.13 7.08
N TYR A 121 16.31 11.57 7.90
CA TYR A 121 14.98 10.98 8.01
C TYR A 121 13.90 12.00 7.68
N VAL A 122 12.72 11.50 7.30
CA VAL A 122 11.51 12.30 7.21
C VAL A 122 10.81 12.25 8.57
N ASN A 123 10.40 13.42 9.09
CA ASN A 123 9.71 13.50 10.38
C ASN A 123 8.32 12.82 10.28
N LYS A 124 7.86 12.17 11.36
CA LYS A 124 6.51 11.57 11.43
C LYS A 124 5.41 12.59 11.18
N ASP A 125 5.60 13.81 11.66
CA ASP A 125 4.64 14.91 11.53
C ASP A 125 4.84 15.74 10.27
N ASP A 126 5.76 15.33 9.39
CA ASP A 126 6.02 16.06 8.16
C ASP A 126 4.87 15.94 7.16
N ARG A 127 4.51 17.07 6.55
CA ARG A 127 3.40 17.19 5.60
C ARG A 127 3.83 18.02 4.40
N ALA A 128 3.27 17.69 3.23
CA ALA A 128 3.40 18.49 2.02
C ALA A 128 2.07 19.16 1.69
N LEU A 129 2.14 20.42 1.24
CA LEU A 129 0.96 21.17 0.79
C LEU A 129 0.58 20.69 -0.63
N LEU A 130 -0.64 20.19 -0.80
CA LEU A 130 -1.10 19.57 -2.05
C LEU A 130 -1.57 20.62 -3.08
N LYS A 131 -2.36 21.60 -2.63
CA LYS A 131 -2.81 22.72 -3.46
C LYS A 131 -2.00 23.94 -3.08
N VAL A 132 -1.20 24.45 -4.01
CA VAL A 132 -0.28 25.58 -3.81
C VAL A 132 -0.62 26.79 -4.68
N ILE A 133 -1.60 26.66 -5.56
CA ILE A 133 -2.00 27.72 -6.50
C ILE A 133 -3.21 28.45 -5.91
N ASN A 134 -3.00 29.72 -5.58
CA ASN A 134 -4.04 30.65 -5.19
C ASN A 134 -4.23 31.70 -6.31
N TYR A 135 -5.44 31.79 -6.85
CA TYR A 135 -5.75 32.72 -7.94
C TYR A 135 -6.21 34.05 -7.38
N ALA A 136 -5.66 35.16 -7.90
CA ALA A 136 -6.06 36.50 -7.47
C ALA A 136 -7.51 36.86 -7.85
N SER A 137 -8.05 36.21 -8.90
CA SER A 137 -9.45 36.36 -9.31
C SER A 137 -10.12 34.98 -9.35
N ASN A 138 -11.29 34.89 -8.73
CA ASN A 138 -12.13 33.70 -8.75
C ASN A 138 -12.79 33.43 -10.12
N THR A 139 -12.81 34.43 -11.01
CA THR A 139 -13.38 34.30 -12.36
C THR A 139 -12.35 33.83 -13.40
N SER A 140 -11.10 33.63 -13.01
CA SER A 140 -10.06 33.14 -13.91
C SER A 140 -10.37 31.73 -14.41
N ALA A 141 -10.05 31.45 -15.67
CA ALA A 141 -10.21 30.12 -16.24
C ALA A 141 -9.38 29.09 -15.46
N GLY A 142 -10.04 28.03 -14.97
CA GLY A 142 -9.40 26.99 -14.16
C GLY A 142 -9.30 27.30 -12.66
N ALA A 143 -9.82 28.43 -12.19
CA ALA A 143 -9.95 28.67 -10.76
C ALA A 143 -11.00 27.71 -10.16
N GLU A 144 -10.53 26.78 -9.34
CA GLU A 144 -11.41 25.86 -8.59
C GLU A 144 -11.58 26.35 -7.16
N CYS A 145 -12.82 26.65 -6.79
CA CYS A 145 -13.19 27.10 -5.46
C CYS A 145 -14.06 26.07 -4.75
N ILE A 146 -13.81 25.89 -3.45
CA ILE A 146 -14.59 24.98 -2.61
C ILE A 146 -15.90 25.66 -2.20
N ASP A 147 -15.82 26.94 -1.84
CA ASP A 147 -16.94 27.79 -1.43
C ASP A 147 -17.18 28.97 -2.41
N PRO A 148 -18.35 29.63 -2.35
CA PRO A 148 -18.69 30.76 -3.23
C PRO A 148 -17.74 31.96 -3.15
N ASP A 149 -17.13 32.19 -1.98
CA ASP A 149 -16.20 33.30 -1.75
C ASP A 149 -14.76 32.93 -2.13
N CYS A 150 -14.54 31.70 -2.62
CA CYS A 150 -13.23 31.18 -3.02
C CYS A 150 -12.17 31.32 -1.92
N SER A 151 -12.57 31.02 -0.70
CA SER A 151 -11.69 31.12 0.44
C SER A 151 -10.56 30.07 0.38
N TRP A 152 -9.36 30.49 0.77
CA TRP A 152 -8.20 29.59 0.81
C TRP A 152 -8.32 28.61 1.97
N VAL A 153 -8.14 27.31 1.66
CA VAL A 153 -8.03 26.23 2.63
C VAL A 153 -6.82 25.37 2.26
N GLU A 154 -5.95 25.12 3.24
CA GLU A 154 -4.71 24.37 3.03
C GLU A 154 -4.95 22.87 3.11
N HIS A 155 -4.50 22.15 2.07
CA HIS A 155 -4.58 20.69 2.04
C HIS A 155 -3.20 20.08 2.30
N TRP A 156 -3.00 19.56 3.49
CA TRP A 156 -1.76 18.90 3.89
C TRP A 156 -1.88 17.38 3.67
N VAL A 157 -0.81 16.75 3.19
CA VAL A 157 -0.70 15.29 3.02
C VAL A 157 0.59 14.76 3.62
N HIS A 158 0.58 13.54 4.15
CA HIS A 158 1.76 12.90 4.74
C HIS A 158 2.89 12.73 3.71
N ARG A 159 4.11 13.16 4.06
CA ARG A 159 5.28 12.98 3.19
C ARG A 159 5.87 11.58 3.36
N ALA A 160 5.97 10.82 2.27
CA ALA A 160 6.65 9.53 2.26
C ALA A 160 8.18 9.68 2.42
N GLY A 161 8.83 8.65 2.96
CA GLY A 161 10.29 8.59 3.10
C GLY A 161 10.73 7.81 4.33
N PRO A 162 12.04 7.57 4.49
CA PRO A 162 12.56 6.76 5.57
C PRO A 162 12.34 7.43 6.92
N ARG A 163 11.88 6.64 7.89
CA ARG A 163 11.67 7.05 9.28
C ARG A 163 12.85 6.56 10.12
N LYS A 164 13.19 7.33 11.16
CA LYS A 164 14.25 6.96 12.11
C LYS A 164 13.91 5.64 12.83
N GLU A 165 12.62 5.41 13.04
CA GLU A 165 12.08 4.26 13.74
C GLU A 165 11.19 3.42 12.81
N ILE A 166 11.29 2.10 12.94
CA ILE A 166 10.46 1.08 12.28
C ILE A 166 9.86 0.15 13.34
N TYR A 167 8.88 -0.67 12.97
CA TYR A 167 8.12 -1.51 13.91
C TYR A 167 8.30 -3.00 13.69
N TYR A 168 8.55 -3.42 12.46
CA TYR A 168 8.86 -4.80 12.12
C TYR A 168 10.34 -5.12 12.37
N GLU A 169 10.63 -6.36 12.78
CA GLU A 169 11.99 -6.91 12.73
C GLU A 169 12.28 -7.29 11.28
N PRO A 170 13.19 -6.60 10.55
CA PRO A 170 13.39 -6.89 9.14
C PRO A 170 13.70 -8.36 8.86
N GLU A 171 14.47 -9.02 9.71
CA GLU A 171 14.88 -10.41 9.49
C GLU A 171 13.72 -11.42 9.63
N GLU A 172 12.65 -11.06 10.35
CA GLU A 172 11.47 -11.92 10.57
C GLU A 172 10.36 -11.67 9.55
N VAL A 173 10.43 -10.55 8.81
CA VAL A 173 9.42 -10.17 7.81
C VAL A 173 9.46 -11.12 6.62
N LYS A 174 8.29 -11.63 6.25
CA LYS A 174 8.00 -12.15 4.92
C LYS A 174 7.26 -11.10 4.09
N ALA A 175 7.95 -10.58 3.07
CA ALA A 175 7.41 -9.61 2.14
C ALA A 175 7.00 -10.28 0.82
N ALA A 176 5.76 -10.04 0.39
CA ALA A 176 5.24 -10.51 -0.89
C ALA A 176 5.01 -9.35 -1.86
N ILE A 177 5.36 -9.55 -3.13
CA ILE A 177 5.15 -8.58 -4.22
C ILE A 177 4.18 -9.19 -5.23
N VAL A 178 3.18 -8.43 -5.66
CA VAL A 178 2.21 -8.88 -6.67
C VAL A 178 1.99 -7.78 -7.71
N THR A 179 2.00 -8.14 -8.99
CA THR A 179 1.63 -7.25 -10.10
C THR A 179 0.27 -7.61 -10.66
N CYS A 180 -0.68 -6.67 -10.60
CA CYS A 180 -2.07 -6.85 -11.00
C CYS A 180 -2.46 -5.91 -12.15
N GLY A 181 -3.47 -6.31 -12.92
CA GLY A 181 -4.08 -5.49 -13.96
C GLY A 181 -3.47 -5.67 -15.34
N GLY A 182 -3.24 -4.56 -16.04
CA GLY A 182 -2.61 -4.53 -17.37
C GLY A 182 -1.10 -4.34 -17.28
N LEU A 183 -0.40 -4.61 -18.38
CA LEU A 183 1.02 -4.30 -18.50
C LEU A 183 1.24 -2.80 -18.65
N CYS A 184 2.27 -2.30 -17.98
CA CYS A 184 2.74 -0.92 -18.07
C CYS A 184 4.28 -0.94 -18.09
N PRO A 185 4.96 -0.08 -18.86
CA PRO A 185 6.40 0.09 -18.74
C PRO A 185 6.81 0.42 -17.29
N GLY A 186 7.87 -0.23 -16.80
CA GLY A 186 8.41 0.03 -15.46
C GLY A 186 7.96 -0.93 -14.34
N LEU A 187 7.07 -1.90 -14.61
CA LEU A 187 6.67 -2.90 -13.59
C LEU A 187 7.88 -3.67 -13.03
N ASN A 188 8.82 -4.05 -13.90
CA ASN A 188 10.04 -4.74 -13.50
C ASN A 188 10.99 -3.84 -12.71
N ASP A 189 11.08 -2.55 -13.04
CA ASP A 189 11.83 -1.58 -12.24
C ASP A 189 11.26 -1.48 -10.82
N VAL A 190 9.92 -1.41 -10.68
CA VAL A 190 9.28 -1.35 -9.37
C VAL A 190 9.54 -2.63 -8.55
N ILE A 191 9.34 -3.82 -9.14
CA ILE A 191 9.65 -5.10 -8.47
C ILE A 191 11.11 -5.10 -7.99
N ARG A 192 12.05 -4.76 -8.87
CA ARG A 192 13.48 -4.74 -8.58
C ARG A 192 13.81 -3.77 -7.45
N GLN A 193 13.30 -2.55 -7.49
CA GLN A 193 13.59 -1.55 -6.46
C GLN A 193 12.96 -1.89 -5.10
N ILE A 194 11.79 -2.54 -5.08
CA ILE A 194 11.20 -3.04 -3.82
C ILE A 194 12.11 -4.12 -3.22
N VAL A 195 12.53 -5.12 -4.00
CA VAL A 195 13.44 -6.18 -3.52
C VAL A 195 14.74 -5.59 -3.00
N PHE A 196 15.37 -4.69 -3.76
CA PHE A 196 16.62 -4.05 -3.37
C PHE A 196 16.47 -3.26 -2.06
N THR A 197 15.36 -2.53 -1.92
CA THR A 197 15.08 -1.74 -0.73
C THR A 197 14.85 -2.64 0.46
N LEU A 198 14.00 -3.67 0.34
CA LEU A 198 13.73 -4.64 1.41
C LEU A 198 15.03 -5.30 1.93
N GLU A 199 15.92 -5.72 1.02
CA GLU A 199 17.23 -6.27 1.41
C GLU A 199 18.11 -5.23 2.12
N ILE A 200 18.10 -3.96 1.68
CA ILE A 200 18.82 -2.87 2.38
C ILE A 200 18.30 -2.71 3.82
N TYR A 201 17.00 -2.90 4.04
CA TYR A 201 16.42 -2.88 5.38
C TYR A 201 16.76 -4.14 6.21
N GLY A 202 17.27 -5.21 5.59
CA GLY A 202 17.63 -6.48 6.24
C GLY A 202 16.59 -7.59 6.08
N VAL A 203 15.58 -7.42 5.20
CA VAL A 203 14.55 -8.43 4.96
C VAL A 203 15.12 -9.61 4.18
N LYS A 204 14.98 -10.82 4.74
CA LYS A 204 15.56 -12.06 4.18
C LYS A 204 14.56 -12.89 3.37
N ASN A 205 13.27 -12.76 3.65
CA ASN A 205 12.23 -13.57 3.02
C ASN A 205 11.35 -12.71 2.10
N ILE A 206 11.74 -12.62 0.83
CA ILE A 206 11.01 -11.85 -0.18
C ILE A 206 10.49 -12.80 -1.25
N VAL A 207 9.19 -12.71 -1.55
CA VAL A 207 8.52 -13.60 -2.50
C VAL A 207 7.67 -12.82 -3.51
N GLY A 208 7.54 -13.37 -4.70
CA GLY A 208 6.66 -12.92 -5.76
C GLY A 208 5.40 -13.78 -5.86
N ILE A 209 4.24 -13.14 -5.95
CA ILE A 209 2.97 -13.78 -6.23
C ILE A 209 2.70 -13.69 -7.73
N GLN A 210 2.64 -14.84 -8.38
CA GLN A 210 2.55 -14.94 -9.82
C GLN A 210 1.14 -14.64 -10.34
N PHE A 211 1.07 -13.96 -11.48
CA PHE A 211 -0.16 -13.69 -12.23
C PHE A 211 -1.24 -12.96 -11.40
N GLY A 212 -0.85 -11.87 -10.72
CA GLY A 212 -1.79 -11.03 -9.97
C GLY A 212 -2.48 -11.76 -8.81
N TYR A 213 -3.72 -11.36 -8.49
CA TYR A 213 -4.44 -11.95 -7.36
C TYR A 213 -4.72 -13.46 -7.51
N ARG A 214 -4.73 -13.98 -8.74
CA ARG A 214 -4.85 -15.42 -9.03
C ARG A 214 -3.78 -16.25 -8.33
N GLY A 215 -2.58 -15.72 -8.15
CA GLY A 215 -1.47 -16.41 -7.48
C GLY A 215 -1.71 -16.75 -6.00
N PHE A 216 -2.74 -16.19 -5.37
CA PHE A 216 -3.10 -16.51 -3.99
C PHE A 216 -3.90 -17.80 -3.86
N PHE A 217 -4.85 -18.06 -4.76
CA PHE A 217 -5.81 -19.16 -4.60
C PHE A 217 -5.73 -20.24 -5.69
N GLU A 218 -5.07 -19.96 -6.82
CA GLU A 218 -4.94 -20.96 -7.86
C GLU A 218 -3.93 -22.06 -7.50
N LYS A 219 -4.38 -23.31 -7.66
CA LYS A 219 -3.56 -24.50 -7.42
C LYS A 219 -2.42 -24.58 -8.43
N GLY A 220 -1.22 -24.89 -7.95
CA GLY A 220 -0.02 -25.05 -8.78
C GLY A 220 0.83 -23.80 -8.92
N LEU A 221 0.28 -22.62 -8.59
CA LEU A 221 1.07 -21.39 -8.52
C LEU A 221 1.73 -21.28 -7.15
N LYS A 222 3.04 -21.54 -7.11
CA LYS A 222 3.87 -21.35 -5.91
C LYS A 222 4.41 -19.94 -5.85
N GLU A 223 4.72 -19.50 -4.64
CA GLU A 223 5.51 -18.29 -4.40
C GLU A 223 6.86 -18.42 -5.10
N MET A 224 7.27 -17.36 -5.79
CA MET A 224 8.59 -17.27 -6.42
C MET A 224 9.55 -16.58 -5.45
N PRO A 225 10.63 -17.21 -4.98
CA PRO A 225 11.64 -16.52 -4.18
C PRO A 225 12.25 -15.37 -4.98
N LEU A 226 12.35 -14.19 -4.35
CA LEU A 226 12.98 -13.02 -4.94
C LEU A 226 14.21 -12.64 -4.11
N SER A 227 15.30 -12.37 -4.81
CA SER A 227 16.52 -11.80 -4.25
C SER A 227 17.10 -10.82 -5.27
N ARG A 228 18.04 -9.98 -4.85
CA ARG A 228 18.76 -9.07 -5.73
C ARG A 228 19.32 -9.74 -6.98
N ASP A 229 19.86 -10.95 -6.84
CA ASP A 229 20.41 -11.71 -7.97
C ASP A 229 19.31 -12.13 -8.95
N VAL A 230 18.15 -12.58 -8.44
CA VAL A 230 17.01 -12.98 -9.26
C VAL A 230 16.45 -11.80 -10.07
N VAL A 231 16.42 -10.61 -9.48
CA VAL A 231 15.84 -9.41 -10.10
C VAL A 231 16.87 -8.46 -10.73
N GLU A 232 18.14 -8.84 -10.82
CA GLU A 232 19.23 -7.92 -11.16
C GLU A 232 18.99 -7.19 -12.49
N ASN A 233 18.52 -7.93 -13.49
CA ASN A 233 18.40 -7.47 -14.88
C ASN A 233 16.95 -7.46 -15.42
N ILE A 234 15.95 -7.71 -14.58
CA ILE A 234 14.55 -7.79 -15.06
C ILE A 234 14.04 -6.45 -15.61
N ASN A 235 14.61 -5.34 -15.15
CA ASN A 235 14.29 -3.98 -15.62
C ASN A 235 14.70 -3.74 -17.09
N LEU A 236 15.59 -4.57 -17.65
CA LEU A 236 15.95 -4.49 -19.07
C LEU A 236 14.87 -5.11 -19.98
N ALA A 237 13.93 -5.86 -19.41
CA ALA A 237 12.82 -6.48 -20.12
C ALA A 237 11.51 -5.73 -19.90
N GLY A 238 10.69 -5.67 -20.95
CA GLY A 238 9.30 -5.22 -20.84
C GLY A 238 8.39 -6.26 -20.17
N GLY A 239 7.16 -5.86 -19.87
CA GLY A 239 6.18 -6.73 -19.22
C GLY A 239 6.30 -6.76 -17.69
N SER A 240 5.95 -7.89 -17.08
CA SER A 240 6.13 -8.14 -15.65
C SER A 240 6.76 -9.51 -15.44
N PHE A 241 7.85 -9.56 -14.69
CA PHE A 241 8.56 -10.78 -14.28
C PHE A 241 7.65 -11.74 -13.51
N LEU A 242 6.69 -11.22 -12.75
CA LEU A 242 5.70 -12.01 -12.00
C LEU A 242 4.45 -12.36 -12.83
N GLY A 243 4.32 -11.81 -14.04
CA GLY A 243 3.10 -11.85 -14.83
C GLY A 243 1.97 -10.99 -14.24
N VAL A 244 0.92 -10.76 -15.02
CA VAL A 244 -0.25 -9.97 -14.59
C VAL A 244 -1.55 -10.74 -14.85
N SER A 245 -2.59 -10.42 -14.08
CA SER A 245 -3.96 -10.87 -14.34
C SER A 245 -4.96 -9.79 -13.99
N ARG A 246 -6.18 -9.90 -14.54
CA ARG A 246 -7.31 -9.02 -14.25
C ARG A 246 -8.41 -9.78 -13.52
N GLY A 247 -9.01 -9.12 -12.53
CA GLY A 247 -10.17 -9.59 -11.79
C GLY A 247 -9.94 -10.85 -10.95
N GLY A 248 -11.05 -11.47 -10.55
CA GLY A 248 -11.12 -12.92 -10.37
C GLY A 248 -10.77 -13.49 -9.01
N ALA A 249 -10.89 -12.76 -7.91
CA ALA A 249 -10.59 -13.32 -6.59
C ALA A 249 -11.66 -12.94 -5.57
N LYS A 250 -12.06 -13.89 -4.72
CA LYS A 250 -12.76 -13.55 -3.49
C LYS A 250 -11.74 -13.03 -2.49
N THR A 251 -12.05 -11.90 -1.85
CA THR A 251 -11.16 -11.28 -0.87
C THR A 251 -10.78 -12.26 0.25
N SER A 252 -11.74 -13.04 0.74
CA SER A 252 -11.50 -14.04 1.78
C SER A 252 -10.46 -15.08 1.38
N GLU A 253 -10.51 -15.60 0.14
CA GLU A 253 -9.54 -16.59 -0.36
C GLU A 253 -8.11 -16.00 -0.46
N ILE A 254 -8.00 -14.69 -0.75
CA ILE A 254 -6.71 -14.00 -0.72
C ILE A 254 -6.21 -13.85 0.71
N VAL A 255 -7.07 -13.43 1.64
CA VAL A 255 -6.71 -13.25 3.07
C VAL A 255 -6.31 -14.57 3.70
N ASP A 256 -7.06 -15.65 3.48
CA ASP A 256 -6.73 -16.99 3.93
C ASP A 256 -5.34 -17.42 3.40
N SER A 257 -5.05 -17.10 2.15
CA SER A 257 -3.76 -17.40 1.54
C SER A 257 -2.62 -16.56 2.12
N ILE A 258 -2.84 -15.26 2.38
CA ILE A 258 -1.88 -14.37 3.07
C ILE A 258 -1.55 -14.93 4.46
N GLN A 259 -2.56 -15.33 5.21
CA GLN A 259 -2.40 -15.92 6.55
C GLN A 259 -1.70 -17.29 6.50
N ALA A 260 -2.15 -18.19 5.63
CA ALA A 260 -1.56 -19.53 5.48
C ALA A 260 -0.09 -19.48 5.04
N ARG A 261 0.26 -18.50 4.20
CA ARG A 261 1.63 -18.25 3.74
C ARG A 261 2.45 -17.39 4.68
N ARG A 262 1.84 -16.84 5.75
CA ARG A 262 2.46 -15.96 6.76
C ARG A 262 3.14 -14.74 6.13
N ILE A 263 2.41 -14.02 5.29
CA ILE A 263 2.91 -12.80 4.64
C ILE A 263 2.65 -11.61 5.57
N ASP A 264 3.72 -10.92 5.98
CA ASP A 264 3.65 -9.75 6.85
C ASP A 264 3.45 -8.44 6.09
N MET A 265 4.04 -8.36 4.89
CA MET A 265 3.96 -7.18 4.01
C MET A 265 3.54 -7.60 2.61
N LEU A 266 2.48 -6.98 2.08
CA LEU A 266 2.03 -7.20 0.71
C LEU A 266 2.15 -5.92 -0.12
N PHE A 267 3.02 -5.94 -1.12
CA PHE A 267 3.19 -4.87 -2.09
C PHE A 267 2.34 -5.14 -3.33
N VAL A 268 1.23 -4.43 -3.46
CA VAL A 268 0.34 -4.51 -4.62
C VAL A 268 0.72 -3.43 -5.64
N ILE A 269 1.18 -3.88 -6.81
CA ILE A 269 1.55 -3.01 -7.94
C ILE A 269 0.43 -3.12 -8.99
N GLY A 270 -0.28 -2.03 -9.26
CA GLY A 270 -1.35 -2.02 -10.26
C GLY A 270 -2.07 -0.69 -10.37
N GLY A 271 -3.23 -0.70 -11.04
CA GLY A 271 -4.07 0.50 -11.19
C GLY A 271 -5.19 0.58 -10.15
N ASN A 272 -6.16 1.47 -10.37
CA ASN A 272 -7.27 1.72 -9.44
C ASN A 272 -8.01 0.44 -9.01
N GLY A 273 -8.29 -0.48 -9.94
CA GLY A 273 -8.95 -1.75 -9.60
C GLY A 273 -8.10 -2.65 -8.70
N SER A 274 -6.78 -2.61 -8.85
CA SER A 274 -5.84 -3.35 -7.99
C SER A 274 -5.79 -2.73 -6.60
N HIS A 275 -5.76 -1.40 -6.50
CA HIS A 275 -5.80 -0.72 -5.20
C HIS A 275 -7.16 -0.85 -4.51
N ALA A 276 -8.27 -0.90 -5.26
CA ALA A 276 -9.58 -1.25 -4.70
C ALA A 276 -9.58 -2.67 -4.10
N GLY A 277 -8.93 -3.63 -4.76
CA GLY A 277 -8.70 -4.97 -4.22
C GLY A 277 -7.81 -4.97 -2.98
N ALA A 278 -6.73 -4.19 -2.97
CA ALA A 278 -5.86 -4.02 -1.81
C ALA A 278 -6.62 -3.43 -0.61
N ASN A 279 -7.51 -2.46 -0.85
CA ASN A 279 -8.39 -1.91 0.18
C ASN A 279 -9.36 -2.97 0.71
N ALA A 280 -10.00 -3.76 -0.17
CA ALA A 280 -10.86 -4.85 0.27
C ALA A 280 -10.12 -5.89 1.13
N ILE A 281 -8.88 -6.25 0.76
CA ILE A 281 -8.02 -7.13 1.56
C ILE A 281 -7.73 -6.51 2.93
N HIS A 282 -7.41 -5.21 2.98
CA HIS A 282 -7.14 -4.50 4.24
C HIS A 282 -8.34 -4.53 5.18
N GLU A 283 -9.54 -4.19 4.68
CA GLU A 283 -10.79 -4.22 5.46
C GLU A 283 -11.13 -5.62 5.98
N GLU A 284 -10.95 -6.64 5.14
CA GLU A 284 -11.19 -8.04 5.52
C GLU A 284 -10.22 -8.48 6.63
N VAL A 285 -8.92 -8.17 6.51
CA VAL A 285 -7.92 -8.48 7.55
C VAL A 285 -8.27 -7.82 8.88
N ILE A 286 -8.68 -6.55 8.87
CA ILE A 286 -9.11 -5.86 10.10
C ILE A 286 -10.34 -6.55 10.70
N THR A 287 -11.33 -6.87 9.87
CA THR A 287 -12.58 -7.53 10.32
C THR A 287 -12.29 -8.88 10.95
N SER A 288 -11.50 -9.74 10.28
CA SER A 288 -11.14 -11.06 10.81
C SER A 288 -10.32 -10.97 12.11
N LEU A 289 -9.42 -9.98 12.24
CA LEU A 289 -8.67 -9.76 13.49
C LEU A 289 -9.60 -9.36 14.64
N LEU A 290 -10.56 -8.47 14.38
CA LEU A 290 -11.54 -8.03 15.39
C LEU A 290 -12.47 -9.17 15.82
N GLU A 291 -12.93 -9.99 14.87
CA GLU A 291 -13.72 -11.19 15.18
C GLU A 291 -12.94 -12.18 16.06
N PHE A 292 -11.67 -12.43 15.72
CA PHE A 292 -10.80 -13.30 16.51
C PHE A 292 -10.62 -12.77 17.94
N LEU A 293 -10.33 -11.47 18.10
CA LEU A 293 -10.19 -10.85 19.42
C LEU A 293 -11.50 -10.87 20.22
N SER A 294 -12.66 -10.69 19.57
CA SER A 294 -13.97 -10.76 20.23
C SER A 294 -14.28 -12.15 20.76
N LEU A 295 -13.90 -13.20 20.04
CA LEU A 295 -14.09 -14.59 20.46
C LEU A 295 -13.21 -15.00 21.65
N PHE A 296 -12.03 -14.38 21.79
CA PHE A 296 -11.12 -14.64 22.92
C PHE A 296 -11.43 -13.79 24.17
N LEU A 297 -12.18 -12.69 24.01
CA LEU A 297 -12.58 -11.81 25.10
C LEU A 297 -14.01 -12.09 25.64
N SER A 298 -14.73 -13.03 25.02
CA SER A 298 -16.05 -13.52 25.45
C SER A 298 -15.92 -14.81 26.25
#